data_AF-A0A836S667-F1
#
_entry.id   AF-A0A836S667-F1
#
_cell.length_a   1.000
_cell.length_b   1.000
_cell.length_c   1.000
_cell.angle_alpha   90.00
_cell.angle_beta   90.00
_cell.angle_gamma   90.00
#
_symmetry.space_group_name_H-M   'P 1'
#
loop_
_entity.id
_entity.type
_entity.pdbx_description
1 polymer ?
#
loop_
_entity_poly.entity_id
_entity_poly.type
_entity_poly.pdbx_seq_one_letter_code
_entity_poly.pdbx_strand_id
1 'polypeptide(L)'
;MTWAEHQKPHDYFRYTQFSLKMLAEEHGFEVVSIEKEGGMFITIYTLIVDQLPYLFYNRGLINTARAFKIFLYPIMFFIGFIAYFLDKLDKNKDLTAQYECIFIKK
;
A
#
# COMPACT_ATOMS: atom_id res chain seq x y z
N MET A 1 -3.82 -3.37 -2.92
CA MET A 1 -3.97 -2.52 -1.72
C MET A 1 -3.49 -1.14 -2.12
N THR A 2 -4.42 -0.25 -2.44
CA THR A 2 -4.14 1.12 -2.87
C THR A 2 -4.90 2.06 -1.96
N TRP A 3 -4.42 3.29 -1.77
CA TRP A 3 -5.08 4.33 -0.95
C TRP A 3 -6.34 4.91 -1.60
N ALA A 4 -7.17 4.04 -2.17
CA ALA A 4 -8.52 4.38 -2.57
C ALA A 4 -9.34 4.82 -1.35
N GLU A 5 -10.47 5.48 -1.60
CA GLU A 5 -11.40 5.80 -0.53
C GLU A 5 -12.09 4.51 -0.06
N HIS A 6 -11.98 4.18 1.23
CA HIS A 6 -12.47 2.90 1.77
C HIS A 6 -13.94 2.99 2.22
N GLN A 7 -14.29 4.01 3.03
CA GLN A 7 -15.61 4.14 3.66
C GLN A 7 -16.34 5.41 3.24
N LYS A 8 -16.63 5.62 1.95
CA LYS A 8 -17.33 6.85 1.49
C LYS A 8 -18.71 7.02 2.16
N PRO A 9 -19.10 8.24 2.59
CA PRO A 9 -18.36 9.52 2.54
C PRO A 9 -17.51 9.81 3.80
N HIS A 10 -17.29 8.80 4.64
CA HIS A 10 -16.64 8.88 5.95
C HIS A 10 -15.17 8.44 5.95
N ASP A 11 -14.40 8.76 4.90
CA ASP A 11 -12.95 8.52 4.83
C ASP A 11 -12.19 9.85 4.90
N TYR A 12 -12.04 10.38 6.12
CA TYR A 12 -11.57 11.75 6.34
C TYR A 12 -10.06 11.88 6.57
N PHE A 13 -9.39 10.81 7.01
CA PHE A 13 -8.01 10.89 7.51
C PHE A 13 -7.08 9.94 6.78
N ARG A 14 -5.84 10.40 6.58
CA ARG A 14 -4.70 9.57 6.18
C ARG A 14 -3.70 9.59 7.32
N TYR A 15 -3.52 8.44 7.97
CA TYR A 15 -2.69 8.33 9.15
C TYR A 15 -1.21 8.17 8.77
N THR A 16 -0.37 9.06 9.31
CA THR A 16 1.09 8.95 9.30
C THR A 16 1.57 8.30 10.60
N GLN A 17 2.81 7.79 10.63
CA GLN A 17 3.44 7.32 11.87
C GLN A 17 3.35 8.33 13.03
N PHE A 18 3.43 9.64 12.74
CA PHE A 18 3.37 10.68 13.76
C PHE A 18 1.96 10.81 14.35
N SER A 19 0.93 10.78 13.50
CA SER A 19 -0.45 10.78 13.97
C SER A 19 -0.81 9.50 14.72
N LEU A 20 -0.30 8.34 14.28
CA LEU A 20 -0.54 7.06 14.96
C LEU A 20 0.10 7.05 16.35
N LYS A 21 1.34 7.55 16.46
CA LYS A 21 2.02 7.71 17.74
C LYS A 21 1.24 8.63 18.68
N MET A 22 0.89 9.82 18.22
CA MET A 22 0.13 10.81 18.98
C MET A 22 -1.19 10.21 19.50
N LEU A 23 -1.98 9.59 18.62
CA LEU A 23 -3.26 9.00 18.98
C LEU A 23 -3.11 7.87 20.01
N ALA A 24 -2.09 7.03 19.88
CA ALA A 24 -1.83 5.97 20.85
C ALA A 24 -1.49 6.55 22.24
N GLU A 25 -0.56 7.51 22.29
CA GLU A 25 -0.12 8.16 23.53
C GLU A 25 -1.27 8.91 24.23
N GLU A 26 -2.10 9.63 23.48
CA GLU A 26 -3.29 10.35 23.99
C GLU A 26 -4.33 9.41 24.63
N HIS A 27 -4.39 8.15 24.18
CA HIS A 27 -5.34 7.16 24.69
C HIS A 27 -4.72 6.21 25.73
N GLY A 28 -3.58 6.57 26.30
CA GLY A 28 -2.95 5.84 27.40
C GLY A 28 -2.21 4.57 26.98
N PHE A 29 -1.90 4.43 25.69
CA PHE A 29 -1.02 3.36 25.22
C PHE A 29 0.44 3.79 25.25
N GLU A 30 1.31 2.83 25.54
CA GLU A 30 2.74 2.91 25.28
C GLU A 30 3.04 2.45 23.84
N VAL A 31 3.77 3.26 23.09
CA VAL A 31 4.17 2.94 21.71
C VAL A 31 5.47 2.13 21.73
N VAL A 32 5.36 0.83 21.45
CA VAL A 32 6.51 -0.08 21.41
C VAL A 32 7.24 0.04 20.08
N SER A 33 6.51 -0.02 18.98
CA SER A 33 7.07 0.16 17.64
C SER A 33 6.04 0.70 16.66
N ILE A 34 6.54 1.47 15.69
CA ILE A 34 5.82 1.82 14.47
C ILE A 34 6.81 1.62 13.32
N GLU A 35 6.59 0.60 12.51
CA GLU A 35 7.47 0.24 11.40
C GLU A 35 6.81 0.55 10.06
N LYS A 36 7.62 1.02 9.10
CA LYS A 36 7.17 1.27 7.73
C LYS A 36 7.25 -0.01 6.92
N GLU A 37 6.13 -0.46 6.39
CA GLU A 37 6.05 -1.66 5.56
C GLU A 37 6.19 -1.34 4.07
N GLY A 38 7.09 -2.05 3.41
CA GLY A 38 7.51 -1.76 2.04
C GLY A 38 8.35 -0.49 1.93
N GLY A 39 8.63 -0.09 0.70
CA GLY A 39 9.30 1.16 0.35
C GLY A 39 8.79 1.69 -0.98
N MET A 40 9.49 2.68 -1.52
CA MET A 40 9.06 3.39 -2.72
C MET A 40 8.76 2.46 -3.90
N PHE A 41 9.59 1.43 -4.13
CA PHE A 41 9.48 0.59 -5.33
C PHE A 41 8.27 -0.33 -5.26
N ILE A 42 8.09 -1.08 -4.16
CA ILE A 42 6.93 -1.98 -4.05
C ILE A 42 5.63 -1.18 -4.01
N THR A 43 5.66 0.01 -3.42
CA THR A 43 4.49 0.88 -3.29
C THR A 43 4.05 1.41 -4.66
N ILE A 44 4.98 1.92 -5.47
CA ILE A 44 4.70 2.35 -6.85
C ILE A 44 4.24 1.16 -7.71
N TYR A 45 4.91 0.02 -7.60
CA TYR A 45 4.53 -1.20 -8.31
C TYR A 45 3.08 -1.60 -7.99
N THR A 46 2.73 -1.66 -6.70
CA THR A 46 1.38 -2.05 -6.26
C THR A 46 0.33 -1.05 -6.75
N LEU A 47 0.65 0.25 -6.73
CA LEU A 47 -0.21 1.29 -7.27
C LEU A 47 -0.47 1.08 -8.77
N ILE A 48 0.56 0.83 -9.57
CA ILE A 48 0.42 0.59 -11.02
C ILE A 48 -0.43 -0.66 -11.27
N VAL A 49 -0.11 -1.77 -10.61
CA VAL A 49 -0.80 -3.06 -10.82
C VAL A 49 -2.28 -2.99 -10.42
N ASP A 50 -2.61 -2.32 -9.32
CA ASP A 50 -3.99 -2.15 -8.89
C ASP A 50 -4.79 -1.26 -9.86
N GLN A 51 -4.17 -0.21 -10.43
CA GLN A 51 -4.85 0.74 -11.32
C GLN A 51 -4.97 0.25 -12.78
N LEU A 52 -4.03 -0.57 -13.24
CA LEU A 52 -3.94 -1.01 -14.64
C LEU A 52 -5.24 -1.65 -15.20
N PRO A 53 -5.97 -2.52 -14.47
CA PRO A 53 -7.23 -3.08 -14.95
C PRO A 53 -8.35 -2.06 -15.22
N TYR A 54 -8.39 -0.96 -14.46
CA TYR A 54 -9.43 0.06 -14.59
C TYR A 54 -9.37 0.78 -15.93
N LEU A 55 -8.17 0.90 -16.53
CA LEU A 55 -7.99 1.47 -17.87
C LEU A 55 -8.74 0.69 -18.96
N PHE A 56 -8.88 -0.63 -18.80
CA PHE A 56 -9.56 -1.50 -19.75
C PHE A 56 -11.05 -1.68 -19.42
N TYR A 57 -11.40 -1.73 -18.13
CA TYR A 57 -12.79 -1.85 -17.69
C TYR A 57 -13.65 -0.66 -18.14
N ASN A 58 -13.12 0.56 -18.02
CA ASN A 58 -13.81 1.79 -18.41
C ASN A 58 -14.07 1.91 -19.92
N ARG A 59 -13.50 1.04 -20.75
CA ARG A 59 -13.67 1.01 -22.22
C ARG A 59 -14.62 -0.09 -22.71
N GLY A 60 -15.32 -0.79 -21.81
CA GLY A 60 -16.22 -1.90 -22.17
C GLY A 60 -15.51 -3.19 -22.59
N LEU A 61 -14.19 -3.25 -22.41
CA LEU A 61 -13.30 -4.31 -22.87
C LEU A 61 -13.05 -5.36 -21.77
N ILE A 62 -14.12 -5.88 -21.18
CA ILE A 62 -14.04 -6.69 -19.95
C ILE A 62 -13.34 -8.05 -20.19
N ASN A 63 -13.59 -8.70 -21.33
CA ASN A 63 -12.98 -9.99 -21.65
C ASN A 63 -11.50 -9.88 -21.99
N THR A 64 -11.08 -8.79 -22.65
CA THR A 64 -9.66 -8.53 -22.90
C THR A 64 -8.94 -8.13 -21.62
N ALA A 65 -9.57 -7.37 -20.72
CA ALA A 65 -9.01 -7.08 -19.39
C ALA A 65 -8.77 -8.36 -18.57
N ARG A 66 -9.68 -9.33 -18.64
CA ARG A 66 -9.53 -10.65 -17.98
C ARG A 66 -8.41 -11.49 -18.59
N ALA A 67 -8.36 -11.60 -19.92
CA ALA A 67 -7.31 -12.35 -20.61
C ALA A 67 -5.91 -11.71 -20.39
N PHE A 68 -5.85 -10.37 -20.43
CA PHE A 68 -4.65 -9.60 -20.16
C PHE A 68 -4.15 -9.82 -18.73
N LYS A 69 -5.04 -9.85 -17.73
CA LYS A 69 -4.67 -10.20 -16.35
C LYS A 69 -4.00 -11.58 -16.27
N ILE A 70 -4.58 -12.61 -16.89
CA ILE A 70 -4.06 -13.98 -16.80
C ILE A 70 -2.64 -14.06 -17.38
N PHE A 71 -2.40 -13.42 -18.53
CA PHE A 71 -1.09 -13.48 -19.20
C PHE A 71 -0.05 -12.57 -18.53
N LEU A 72 -0.45 -11.41 -18.03
CA LEU A 72 0.47 -10.43 -17.46
C LEU A 72 0.81 -10.73 -15.98
N TYR A 73 -0.05 -11.46 -15.25
CA TYR A 73 0.16 -11.71 -13.82
C TYR A 73 1.49 -12.39 -13.49
N PRO A 74 1.97 -13.42 -14.23
CA PRO A 74 3.29 -13.99 -13.99
C PRO A 74 4.42 -12.96 -14.17
N ILE A 75 4.33 -12.11 -15.20
CA ILE A 75 5.33 -11.07 -15.46
C ILE A 75 5.31 -10.02 -14.34
N MET A 76 4.11 -9.57 -13.92
CA MET A 76 3.97 -8.64 -12.81
C MET A 76 4.51 -9.24 -11.51
N PHE A 77 4.26 -10.52 -11.24
CA PHE A 77 4.80 -11.21 -10.07
C PHE A 77 6.33 -11.13 -10.02
N PHE A 78 7.03 -11.39 -11.13
CA PHE A 78 8.49 -11.25 -11.19
C PHE A 78 8.94 -9.80 -11.00
N ILE A 79 8.26 -8.82 -11.59
CA ILE A 79 8.57 -7.40 -11.40
C ILE A 79 8.35 -6.99 -9.95
N GLY A 80 7.28 -7.45 -9.31
CA GLY A 80 6.99 -7.22 -7.89
C GLY A 80 8.06 -7.81 -6.98
N PHE A 81 8.57 -9.00 -7.32
CA PHE A 81 9.70 -9.60 -6.61
C PHE A 81 10.95 -8.72 -6.72
N ILE A 82 11.27 -8.20 -7.92
CA ILE A 82 12.38 -7.26 -8.11
C ILE A 82 12.15 -5.98 -7.30
N ALA A 83 10.95 -5.39 -7.37
CA ALA A 83 10.59 -4.18 -6.63
C ALA A 83 10.78 -4.35 -5.12
N TYR A 84 10.40 -5.50 -4.56
CA TYR A 84 10.63 -5.84 -3.16
C TYR A 84 12.11 -5.82 -2.79
N PHE A 85 13.01 -6.34 -3.64
CA PHE A 85 14.44 -6.24 -3.38
C PHE A 85 15.00 -4.84 -3.57
N LEU A 86 14.44 -4.08 -4.51
CA LEU A 86 14.83 -2.68 -4.73
C LEU A 86 14.44 -1.77 -3.56
N ASP A 87 13.42 -2.11 -2.77
CA ASP A 87 13.10 -1.38 -1.54
C ASP A 87 14.27 -1.35 -0.54
N LYS A 88 15.22 -2.29 -0.62
CA LYS A 88 16.46 -2.23 0.19
C LYS A 88 17.32 -1.00 -0.13
N LEU A 89 17.14 -0.39 -1.30
CA LEU A 89 17.80 0.86 -1.69
C LEU A 89 17.11 2.09 -1.08
N ASP A 90 15.80 1.99 -0.81
CA ASP A 90 15.04 3.03 -0.13
C ASP A 90 15.18 2.87 1.39
N LYS A 91 16.21 3.51 1.95
CA LYS A 91 16.51 3.42 3.39
C LYS A 91 15.48 4.15 4.26
N ASN A 92 14.86 5.22 3.74
CA ASN A 92 13.96 6.06 4.52
C ASN A 92 12.52 5.56 4.48
N LYS A 93 12.12 4.91 3.37
CA LYS A 93 10.78 4.33 3.17
C LYS A 93 9.66 5.35 3.39
N ASP A 94 9.90 6.62 3.07
CA ASP A 94 8.89 7.67 3.28
C ASP A 94 7.64 7.44 2.42
N LEU A 95 7.82 6.84 1.24
CA LEU A 95 6.74 6.26 0.47
C LEU A 95 6.56 4.78 0.86
N THR A 96 5.78 4.54 1.91
CA THR A 96 5.46 3.21 2.45
C THR A 96 4.00 2.89 2.23
N ALA A 97 3.66 1.62 2.01
CA ALA A 97 2.30 1.20 1.76
C ALA A 97 1.42 1.27 3.03
N GLN A 98 1.98 0.87 4.18
CA GLN A 98 1.30 0.80 5.46
C GLN A 98 2.27 0.89 6.65
N TYR A 99 1.73 1.01 7.86
CA TYR A 99 2.50 1.00 9.10
C TYR A 99 2.12 -0.22 9.95
N GLU A 100 3.12 -0.97 10.40
CA GLU A 100 2.96 -1.97 11.46
C GLU A 100 3.10 -1.27 12.82
N CYS A 101 2.11 -1.40 13.70
CA CYS A 101 2.10 -0.70 14.98
C CYS A 101 1.92 -1.69 16.13
N ILE A 102 2.82 -1.64 17.11
CA ILE A 102 2.72 -2.42 18.34
C ILE A 102 2.58 -1.44 19.50
N PHE A 103 1.42 -1.49 20.17
CA PHE A 103 1.08 -0.66 21.31
C PHE A 103 0.73 -1.53 22.52
N ILE A 104 1.13 -1.11 23.71
CA ILE A 104 0.81 -1.79 24.98
C ILE A 104 -0.08 -0.88 25.81
N LYS A 105 -1.20 -1.41 26.30
CA LYS A 105 -2.07 -0.68 27.22
C LYS A 105 -1.45 -0.71 28.62
N LYS A 106 -1.29 0.45 29.22
CA LYS A 106 -0.87 0.58 30.62
C LYS A 106 -1.95 0.09 31.58
#